data_AF-A0A162GKR5-F1
#
_entry.id   AF-A0A162GKR5-F1
#
_cell.length_a   1.000
_cell.length_b   1.000
_cell.length_c   1.000
_cell.angle_alpha   90.00
_cell.angle_beta   90.00
_cell.angle_gamma   90.00
#
_symmetry.space_group_name_H-M   'P 1'
#
loop_
_entity.id
_entity.type
_entity.pdbx_description
1 polymer ?
#
loop_
_entity_poly.entity_id
_entity_poly.type
_entity_poly.pdbx_seq_one_letter_code
_entity_poly.pdbx_strand_id
1 'polypeptide(L)'
;MQDYYNMNQTTLSIALDYQPEEHHPARYINQLVESLKLKYDYQFGRPREYNLGAMLKLVLLAYCYGIFSSRKIEQFARENKPAGWLIADQIPSYRTICRFRISDELATLTTDSLSQLTQYLRQNGMIDDVSFIDGTKILADANKYSFVWKKNTIRFDKMNREKLVDLLGELHEAKCR
;
A
#
# COMPACT_ATOMS: atom_id res chain seq x y z
N MET A 1 -43.09 15.54 -0.66
CA MET A 1 -42.97 14.54 0.41
C MET A 1 -41.54 14.56 0.87
N GLN A 2 -41.29 14.64 2.18
CA GLN A 2 -39.94 14.62 2.72
C GLN A 2 -39.72 13.22 3.29
N ASP A 3 -38.78 12.49 2.71
CA ASP A 3 -38.47 11.13 3.13
C ASP A 3 -37.82 11.17 4.52
N TYR A 4 -38.51 10.63 5.53
CA TYR A 4 -37.99 10.51 6.88
C TYR A 4 -36.96 9.38 6.95
N TYR A 5 -35.71 9.70 6.60
CA TYR A 5 -34.58 8.77 6.77
C TYR A 5 -34.35 8.50 8.26
N ASN A 6 -34.55 7.24 8.69
CA ASN A 6 -34.28 6.78 10.05
C ASN A 6 -33.38 5.54 10.01
N MET A 7 -32.17 5.66 10.54
CA MET A 7 -31.17 4.59 10.55
C MET A 7 -31.46 3.47 11.57
N ASN A 8 -32.39 3.70 12.51
CA ASN A 8 -32.75 2.77 13.58
C ASN A 8 -34.04 1.97 13.29
N GLN A 9 -34.48 1.91 12.03
CA GLN A 9 -35.67 1.16 11.66
C GLN A 9 -35.42 -0.36 11.82
N THR A 10 -36.44 -1.11 12.23
CA THR A 10 -36.35 -2.57 12.36
C THR A 10 -36.03 -3.20 10.99
N THR A 11 -34.86 -3.83 10.87
CA THR A 11 -34.40 -4.47 9.64
C THR A 11 -34.43 -5.99 9.77
N LEU A 12 -34.89 -6.67 8.72
CA LEU A 12 -34.74 -8.11 8.56
C LEU A 12 -33.35 -8.40 7.98
N SER A 13 -32.54 -9.21 8.66
CA SER A 13 -31.22 -9.64 8.17
C SER A 13 -31.38 -10.72 7.10
N ILE A 14 -31.53 -10.30 5.85
CA ILE A 14 -31.42 -11.18 4.68
C ILE A 14 -29.93 -11.27 4.34
N ALA A 15 -29.38 -12.48 4.26
CA ALA A 15 -28.07 -12.70 3.66
C ALA A 15 -28.19 -12.38 2.16
N LEU A 16 -27.78 -11.18 1.77
CA LEU A 16 -27.58 -10.88 0.36
C LEU A 16 -26.23 -11.47 -0.06
N ASP A 17 -26.28 -12.45 -0.96
CA ASP A 17 -25.11 -12.90 -1.71
C ASP A 17 -24.67 -11.76 -2.63
N TYR A 18 -23.89 -10.83 -2.10
CA TYR A 18 -23.35 -9.73 -2.88
C TYR A 18 -22.45 -10.30 -3.99
N GLN A 19 -22.75 -9.95 -5.23
CA GLN A 19 -21.90 -10.27 -6.38
C GLN A 19 -21.43 -8.97 -7.04
N PRO A 20 -20.12 -8.82 -7.33
CA PRO A 20 -19.63 -7.70 -8.11
C PRO A 20 -20.23 -7.68 -9.52
N GLU A 21 -20.39 -6.48 -10.07
CA GLU A 21 -20.79 -6.27 -11.46
C GLU A 21 -19.88 -7.02 -12.46
N GLU A 22 -20.39 -7.33 -13.65
CA GLU A 22 -19.67 -8.14 -14.64
C GLU A 22 -18.33 -7.53 -15.07
N HIS A 23 -18.26 -6.20 -15.18
CA HIS A 23 -17.06 -5.46 -15.57
C HIS A 23 -16.22 -4.98 -14.39
N HIS A 24 -16.54 -5.40 -13.16
CA HIS A 24 -15.81 -4.94 -11.98
C HIS A 24 -14.40 -5.56 -11.93
N PRO A 25 -13.34 -4.79 -11.58
CA PRO A 25 -11.96 -5.30 -11.54
C PRO A 25 -11.76 -6.51 -10.61
N ALA A 26 -12.58 -6.63 -9.57
CA ALA A 26 -12.57 -7.80 -8.68
C ALA A 26 -12.80 -9.12 -9.43
N ARG A 27 -13.70 -9.18 -10.43
CA ARG A 27 -13.93 -10.42 -11.21
C ARG A 27 -12.70 -10.79 -12.04
N TYR A 28 -12.07 -9.79 -12.66
CA TYR A 28 -10.85 -9.99 -13.41
C TYR A 28 -9.71 -10.52 -12.52
N ILE A 29 -9.51 -9.91 -11.36
CA ILE A 29 -8.51 -10.35 -10.37
C ILE A 29 -8.81 -11.78 -9.91
N ASN A 30 -10.08 -12.12 -9.71
CA ASN A 30 -10.48 -13.48 -9.34
C ASN A 30 -10.06 -14.51 -10.40
N GLN A 31 -10.39 -14.25 -11.66
CA GLN A 31 -10.04 -15.12 -12.80
C GLN A 31 -8.52 -15.24 -12.99
N LEU A 32 -7.81 -14.11 -12.86
CA LEU A 32 -6.35 -14.06 -12.94
C LEU A 32 -5.75 -14.97 -11.87
N VAL A 33 -6.11 -14.79 -10.60
CA VAL A 33 -5.53 -15.59 -9.51
C VAL A 33 -5.88 -17.07 -9.62
N GLU A 34 -7.06 -17.41 -10.13
CA GLU A 34 -7.45 -18.81 -10.39
C GLU A 34 -6.62 -19.45 -11.51
N SER A 35 -6.28 -18.67 -12.56
CA SER A 35 -5.45 -19.14 -13.66
C SER A 35 -4.01 -19.49 -13.23
N LEU A 36 -3.49 -18.81 -12.21
CA LEU A 36 -2.13 -19.02 -11.67
C LEU A 36 -1.93 -20.39 -11.01
N LYS A 37 -3.00 -21.14 -10.71
CA LYS A 37 -2.97 -22.48 -10.07
C LYS A 37 -1.94 -22.57 -8.94
N LEU A 38 -2.02 -21.64 -7.98
CA LEU A 38 -1.08 -21.52 -6.87
C LEU A 38 -0.93 -22.88 -6.15
N LYS A 39 0.27 -23.46 -6.18
CA LYS A 39 0.58 -24.69 -5.46
C LYS A 39 0.84 -24.36 -3.98
N TYR A 40 0.19 -25.13 -3.11
CA TYR A 40 0.37 -25.05 -1.67
C TYR A 40 1.35 -26.13 -1.22
N ASP A 41 2.65 -25.86 -1.32
CA ASP A 41 3.66 -26.76 -0.73
C ASP A 41 3.82 -26.40 0.74
N TYR A 42 2.96 -26.98 1.58
CA TYR A 42 3.09 -26.85 3.02
C TYR A 42 4.14 -27.82 3.56
N GLN A 43 5.39 -27.36 3.64
CA GLN A 43 6.51 -28.13 4.17
C GLN A 43 6.68 -27.88 5.69
N PHE A 44 5.78 -28.44 6.51
CA PHE A 44 5.84 -28.51 7.99
C PHE A 44 5.70 -27.20 8.81
N GLY A 45 5.08 -27.29 10.02
CA GLY A 45 4.99 -26.20 11.01
C GLY A 45 3.59 -25.96 11.61
N ARG A 46 3.27 -24.71 11.97
CA ARG A 46 1.89 -24.24 12.24
C ARG A 46 1.16 -24.00 10.92
N PRO A 47 -0.04 -24.57 10.68
CA PRO A 47 -0.76 -24.34 9.42
C PRO A 47 -0.97 -22.85 9.18
N ARG A 48 -0.92 -22.42 7.91
CA ARG A 48 -1.34 -21.06 7.57
C ARG A 48 -2.83 -20.96 7.84
N GLU A 49 -3.23 -19.97 8.65
CA GLU A 49 -4.64 -19.72 8.99
C GLU A 49 -5.43 -19.08 7.83
N TYR A 50 -4.81 -18.90 6.66
CA TYR A 50 -5.36 -18.17 5.54
C TYR A 50 -5.06 -18.86 4.22
N ASN A 51 -5.93 -18.65 3.23
CA ASN A 51 -5.76 -19.11 1.85
C ASN A 51 -4.88 -18.11 1.06
N LEU A 52 -3.80 -18.59 0.43
CA LEU A 52 -2.88 -17.78 -0.37
C LEU A 52 -3.58 -17.07 -1.54
N GLY A 53 -4.51 -17.75 -2.21
CA GLY A 53 -5.27 -17.18 -3.32
C GLY A 53 -6.16 -16.03 -2.86
N ALA A 54 -6.89 -16.20 -1.75
CA ALA A 54 -7.70 -15.14 -1.16
C ALA A 54 -6.85 -13.91 -0.75
N MET A 55 -5.70 -14.15 -0.13
CA MET A 55 -4.77 -13.07 0.23
C MET A 55 -4.21 -12.34 -0.98
N LEU A 56 -3.84 -13.07 -2.04
CA LEU A 56 -3.33 -12.47 -3.27
C LEU A 56 -4.41 -11.61 -3.94
N LYS A 57 -5.64 -12.13 -4.03
CA LYS A 57 -6.80 -11.39 -4.56
C LYS A 57 -7.03 -10.09 -3.79
N LEU A 58 -6.98 -10.12 -2.46
CA LEU A 58 -7.16 -8.95 -1.60
C LEU A 58 -6.07 -7.90 -1.81
N VAL A 59 -4.80 -8.31 -1.81
CA VAL A 59 -3.66 -7.39 -1.98
C VAL A 59 -3.67 -6.75 -3.37
N LEU A 60 -3.93 -7.53 -4.42
CA LEU A 60 -4.05 -7.01 -5.78
C LEU A 60 -5.16 -5.98 -5.89
N LEU A 61 -6.36 -6.29 -5.37
CA LEU A 61 -7.48 -5.34 -5.40
C LEU A 61 -7.13 -4.05 -4.65
N ALA A 62 -6.58 -4.16 -3.44
CA ALA A 62 -6.20 -2.99 -2.65
C ALA A 62 -5.16 -2.11 -3.37
N TYR A 63 -4.20 -2.71 -4.07
CA TYR A 63 -3.20 -1.98 -4.85
C TYR A 63 -3.80 -1.29 -6.07
N CYS A 64 -4.81 -1.87 -6.73
CA CYS A 64 -5.56 -1.19 -7.80
C CYS A 64 -6.24 0.10 -7.30
N TYR A 65 -6.64 0.17 -6.02
CA TYR A 65 -7.16 1.38 -5.38
C TYR A 65 -6.07 2.27 -4.75
N GLY A 66 -4.78 1.96 -4.92
CA GLY A 66 -3.67 2.72 -4.36
C GLY A 66 -3.47 2.54 -2.84
N ILE A 67 -3.98 1.46 -2.25
CA ILE A 67 -3.90 1.20 -0.81
C ILE A 67 -2.76 0.22 -0.51
N PHE A 68 -1.63 0.74 -0.01
CA PHE A 68 -0.42 -0.06 0.22
C PHE A 68 -0.16 -0.44 1.69
N SER A 69 -0.75 0.29 2.64
CA SER A 69 -0.54 0.04 4.07
C SER A 69 -1.36 -1.15 4.52
N SER A 70 -0.72 -2.18 5.11
CA SER A 70 -1.42 -3.39 5.56
C SER A 70 -2.59 -3.12 6.52
N ARG A 71 -2.49 -2.08 7.36
CA ARG A 71 -3.61 -1.66 8.24
C ARG A 71 -4.78 -1.08 7.44
N LYS A 72 -4.48 -0.28 6.40
CA LYS A 72 -5.49 0.24 5.49
C LYS A 72 -6.09 -0.88 4.63
N ILE A 73 -5.32 -1.91 4.28
CA ILE A 73 -5.83 -3.09 3.57
C ILE A 73 -6.79 -3.89 4.45
N GLU A 74 -6.50 -4.06 5.74
CA GLU A 74 -7.44 -4.68 6.70
C GLU A 74 -8.75 -3.87 6.80
N GLN A 75 -8.65 -2.54 6.92
CA GLN A 75 -9.82 -1.66 6.93
C GLN A 75 -10.61 -1.77 5.61
N PHE A 76 -9.91 -1.75 4.47
CA PHE A 76 -10.49 -1.92 3.15
C PHE A 76 -11.24 -3.25 3.01
N ALA A 77 -10.67 -4.36 3.51
CA ALA A 77 -11.33 -5.67 3.50
C ALA A 77 -12.65 -5.69 4.30
N ARG A 78 -12.74 -4.88 5.36
CA ARG A 78 -13.93 -4.79 6.22
C ARG A 78 -15.02 -3.88 5.63
N GLU A 79 -14.62 -2.81 4.97
CA GLU A 79 -15.53 -1.77 4.49
C GLU A 79 -15.99 -1.99 3.04
N ASN A 80 -15.18 -2.66 2.22
CA ASN A 80 -15.41 -2.80 0.79
C ASN A 80 -16.07 -4.15 0.45
N LYS A 81 -17.29 -4.11 -0.12
CA LYS A 81 -18.05 -5.31 -0.51
C LYS A 81 -17.33 -6.19 -1.56
N PRO A 82 -16.77 -5.64 -2.67
CA PRO A 82 -15.95 -6.43 -3.59
C PRO A 82 -14.75 -7.12 -2.92
N ALA A 83 -14.10 -6.48 -1.95
CA ALA A 83 -13.00 -7.07 -1.21
C ALA A 83 -13.48 -8.24 -0.34
N GLY A 84 -14.60 -8.08 0.38
CA GLY A 84 -15.26 -9.15 1.14
C GLY A 84 -15.62 -10.36 0.27
N TRP A 85 -16.17 -10.12 -0.93
CA TRP A 85 -16.48 -11.17 -1.90
C TRP A 85 -15.24 -11.99 -2.31
N LEU A 86 -14.10 -11.34 -2.57
CA LEU A 86 -12.86 -12.02 -2.97
C LEU A 86 -12.27 -12.94 -1.88
N ILE A 87 -12.52 -12.63 -0.62
CA ILE A 87 -12.02 -13.37 0.54
C ILE A 87 -13.09 -14.22 1.22
N ALA A 88 -14.29 -14.33 0.63
CA ALA A 88 -15.44 -14.99 1.23
C ALA A 88 -15.70 -14.55 2.68
N ASP A 89 -15.61 -13.22 2.91
CA ASP A 89 -15.76 -12.55 4.20
C ASP A 89 -14.81 -13.01 5.33
N GLN A 90 -13.76 -13.78 5.00
CA GLN A 90 -12.70 -14.12 5.94
C GLN A 90 -11.68 -12.98 6.03
N ILE A 91 -11.96 -12.00 6.88
CA ILE A 91 -11.12 -10.79 7.01
C ILE A 91 -9.79 -11.12 7.71
N PRO A 92 -8.65 -11.04 7.01
CA PRO A 92 -7.35 -11.28 7.62
C PRO A 92 -6.90 -10.07 8.45
N SER A 93 -6.20 -10.33 9.56
CA SER A 93 -5.59 -9.26 10.36
C SER A 93 -4.44 -8.56 9.61
N TYR A 94 -4.15 -7.28 9.93
CA TYR A 94 -3.01 -6.58 9.33
C TYR A 94 -1.68 -7.34 9.49
N ARG A 95 -1.50 -8.09 10.59
CA ARG A 95 -0.28 -8.87 10.83
C ARG A 95 -0.15 -10.01 9.83
N THR A 96 -1.27 -10.67 9.52
CA THR A 96 -1.34 -11.74 8.54
C THR A 96 -1.02 -11.20 7.15
N ILE A 97 -1.60 -10.04 6.79
CA ILE A 97 -1.31 -9.34 5.52
C ILE A 97 0.17 -8.94 5.45
N CYS A 98 0.74 -8.39 6.53
CA CYS A 98 2.16 -8.05 6.59
C CYS A 98 3.05 -9.28 6.36
N ARG A 99 2.77 -10.39 7.05
CA ARG A 99 3.55 -11.63 6.92
C ARG A 99 3.47 -12.20 5.50
N PHE A 100 2.28 -12.19 4.90
CA PHE A 100 2.08 -12.58 3.52
C PHE A 100 2.94 -11.74 2.57
N ARG A 101 2.89 -10.40 2.68
CA ARG A 101 3.67 -9.48 1.85
C ARG A 101 5.19 -9.61 1.98
N ILE A 102 5.68 -10.00 3.16
CA ILE A 102 7.11 -10.15 3.44
C ILE A 102 7.63 -11.55 3.07
N SER A 103 6.74 -12.53 2.90
CA SER A 103 7.16 -13.90 2.62
C SER A 103 7.90 -14.03 1.28
N ASP A 104 9.01 -14.77 1.28
CA ASP A 104 9.84 -15.01 0.08
C ASP A 104 9.06 -15.74 -1.02
N GLU A 105 8.12 -16.60 -0.65
CA GLU A 105 7.20 -17.26 -1.58
C GLU A 105 6.32 -16.28 -2.35
N LEU A 106 5.98 -15.14 -1.75
CA LEU A 106 5.21 -14.13 -2.45
C LEU A 106 6.08 -13.36 -3.43
N ALA A 107 7.36 -13.14 -3.12
CA ALA A 107 8.31 -12.49 -4.02
C ALA A 107 8.55 -13.32 -5.30
N THR A 108 8.68 -14.64 -5.17
CA THR A 108 8.77 -15.55 -6.32
C THR A 108 7.46 -15.61 -7.08
N LEU A 109 6.34 -15.79 -6.40
CA LEU A 109 5.01 -15.80 -7.03
C LEU A 109 4.69 -14.47 -7.72
N THR A 110 5.02 -13.32 -7.15
CA THR A 110 4.73 -12.02 -7.79
C THR A 110 5.53 -11.83 -9.06
N THR A 111 6.78 -12.29 -9.11
CA THR A 111 7.60 -12.21 -10.33
C THR A 111 7.00 -13.07 -11.45
N ASP A 112 6.64 -14.31 -11.14
CA ASP A 112 6.01 -15.23 -12.11
C ASP A 112 4.60 -14.75 -12.49
N SER A 113 3.81 -14.26 -11.53
CA SER A 113 2.46 -13.74 -11.76
C SER A 113 2.46 -12.47 -12.61
N LEU A 114 3.42 -11.56 -12.39
CA LEU A 114 3.59 -10.36 -13.21
C LEU A 114 3.96 -10.71 -14.64
N SER A 115 4.86 -11.66 -14.85
CA SER A 115 5.22 -12.10 -16.20
C SER A 115 4.04 -12.72 -16.94
N GLN A 116 3.25 -13.58 -16.27
CA GLN A 116 2.04 -14.19 -16.83
C GLN A 116 0.95 -13.16 -17.10
N LEU A 117 0.74 -12.20 -16.18
CA LEU A 117 -0.18 -11.09 -16.38
C LEU A 117 0.21 -10.25 -17.59
N THR A 118 1.48 -9.89 -17.71
CA THR A 118 2.00 -9.11 -18.83
C THR A 118 1.80 -9.87 -20.15
N GLN A 119 2.04 -11.19 -20.15
CA GLN A 119 1.79 -12.04 -21.31
C GLN A 119 0.31 -12.11 -21.68
N TYR A 120 -0.59 -12.26 -20.70
CA TYR A 120 -2.03 -12.25 -20.92
C TYR A 120 -2.52 -10.91 -21.49
N LEU A 121 -2.05 -9.79 -20.94
CA LEU A 121 -2.44 -8.45 -21.39
C LEU A 121 -1.92 -8.17 -22.81
N ARG A 122 -0.71 -8.65 -23.14
CA ARG A 122 -0.18 -8.63 -24.52
C ARG A 122 -1.04 -9.45 -25.49
N GLN A 123 -1.43 -10.67 -25.12
CA GLN A 123 -2.26 -11.54 -25.96
C GLN A 123 -3.64 -10.93 -26.24
N ASN A 124 -4.19 -10.17 -25.30
CA ASN A 124 -5.47 -9.48 -25.46
C ASN A 124 -5.33 -8.06 -26.04
N GLY A 125 -4.13 -7.65 -26.47
CA GLY A 125 -3.89 -6.32 -27.06
C GLY A 125 -4.13 -5.15 -26.12
N MET A 126 -4.07 -5.37 -24.81
CA MET A 126 -4.33 -4.33 -23.80
C MET A 126 -3.06 -3.54 -23.40
N ILE A 127 -1.88 -4.06 -23.70
CA ILE A 127 -0.58 -3.43 -23.43
C ILE A 127 0.31 -3.56 -24.67
N ASP A 128 0.85 -2.44 -25.13
CA ASP A 128 1.91 -2.39 -26.16
C ASP A 128 3.31 -2.49 -25.51
N ASP A 129 4.31 -2.89 -26.31
CA ASP A 129 5.72 -2.94 -25.87
C ASP A 129 6.32 -1.56 -25.54
N VAL A 130 5.60 -0.48 -25.87
CA VAL A 130 6.05 0.90 -25.68
C VAL A 130 5.33 1.50 -24.47
N SER A 131 6.02 1.49 -23.32
CA SER A 131 5.61 2.32 -22.19
C SER A 131 5.96 3.78 -22.49
N PHE A 132 4.96 4.56 -22.88
CA PHE A 132 5.08 6.01 -22.93
C PHE A 132 5.16 6.53 -21.49
N ILE A 133 6.38 6.67 -20.99
CA ILE A 133 6.65 7.53 -19.84
C ILE A 133 6.43 8.95 -20.35
N ASP A 134 5.18 9.43 -20.31
CA ASP A 134 4.91 10.84 -20.52
C ASP A 134 5.86 11.62 -19.60
N GLY A 135 6.49 12.65 -20.15
CA GLY A 135 7.65 13.35 -19.58
C GLY A 135 7.35 14.15 -18.31
N THR A 136 6.42 13.68 -17.48
CA THR A 136 6.11 14.23 -16.17
C THR A 136 7.33 14.04 -15.27
N LYS A 137 8.17 15.07 -15.19
CA LYS A 137 9.23 15.17 -14.20
C LYS A 137 8.61 15.31 -12.82
N ILE A 138 8.37 14.17 -12.17
CA ILE A 138 8.08 14.14 -10.73
C ILE A 138 9.41 14.48 -10.04
N LEU A 139 9.60 15.76 -9.73
CA LEU A 139 10.67 16.18 -8.85
C LEU A 139 10.36 15.56 -7.49
N ALA A 140 11.25 14.68 -7.01
CA ALA A 140 11.23 14.29 -5.61
C ALA A 140 11.20 15.56 -4.77
N ASP A 141 10.46 15.56 -3.66
CA ASP A 141 10.52 16.61 -2.63
C ASP A 141 11.86 16.54 -1.88
N ALA A 142 12.94 16.62 -2.64
CA ALA A 142 14.26 16.99 -2.17
C ALA A 142 14.34 18.48 -2.45
N ASN A 143 14.30 19.30 -1.39
CA ASN A 143 14.45 20.74 -1.48
C ASN A 143 15.50 21.10 -2.55
N LYS A 144 15.04 21.75 -3.63
CA LYS A 144 15.80 22.06 -4.85
C LYS A 144 17.08 22.86 -4.58
N TYR A 145 17.25 23.35 -3.35
CA TYR A 145 18.31 24.23 -2.89
C TYR A 145 19.20 23.64 -1.77
N SER A 146 19.28 22.32 -1.59
CA SER A 146 20.13 21.73 -0.52
C SER A 146 21.64 21.82 -0.77
N PHE A 147 22.09 22.41 -1.90
CA PHE A 147 23.51 22.64 -2.15
C PHE A 147 24.03 23.81 -1.32
N VAL A 148 24.57 23.52 -0.14
CA VAL A 148 25.28 24.49 0.68
C VAL A 148 26.76 24.47 0.32
N TRP A 149 27.27 25.60 -0.18
CA TRP A 149 28.69 25.75 -0.50
C TRP A 149 29.56 25.56 0.75
N LYS A 150 30.51 24.62 0.71
CA LYS A 150 31.43 24.30 1.82
C LYS A 150 32.07 25.56 2.45
N LYS A 151 32.42 26.55 1.63
CA LYS A 151 32.97 27.84 2.07
C LYS A 151 32.01 28.64 2.95
N ASN A 152 30.71 28.65 2.62
CA ASN A 152 29.68 29.29 3.43
C ASN A 152 29.45 28.53 4.74
N THR A 153 29.41 27.19 4.72
CA THR A 153 29.29 26.39 5.94
C THR A 153 30.42 26.67 6.93
N ILE A 154 31.66 26.73 6.46
CA ILE A 154 32.84 27.06 7.30
C ILE A 154 32.75 28.49 7.83
N ARG A 155 32.33 29.46 7.00
CA ARG A 155 32.16 30.86 7.42
C ARG A 155 31.10 31.01 8.51
N PHE A 156 29.94 30.36 8.35
CA PHE A 156 28.86 30.43 9.33
C PHE A 156 29.20 29.67 10.62
N ASP A 157 29.89 28.54 10.56
CA ASP A 157 30.38 27.83 11.76
C ASP A 157 31.30 28.74 12.59
N LYS A 158 32.27 29.40 11.95
CA LYS A 158 33.18 30.34 12.62
C LYS A 158 32.41 31.49 13.28
N MET A 159 31.50 32.13 12.53
CA MET A 159 30.72 33.27 13.02
C MET A 159 29.77 32.89 14.16
N ASN A 160 29.23 31.67 14.14
CA ASN A 160 28.40 31.16 15.23
C ASN A 160 29.22 30.86 16.48
N ARG A 161 30.44 30.31 16.34
CA ARG A 161 31.35 30.10 17.48
C ARG A 161 31.76 31.40 18.15
N GLU A 162 32.08 32.43 17.37
CA GLU A 162 32.40 33.77 17.89
C GLU A 162 31.23 34.33 18.71
N LYS A 163 30.02 34.31 18.15
CA LYS A 163 28.81 34.74 18.88
C LYS A 163 28.54 33.92 20.16
N LEU A 164 28.86 32.63 20.16
CA LEU A 164 28.69 31.77 21.32
C LEU A 164 29.64 32.17 22.45
N VAL A 165 30.89 32.50 22.12
CA VAL A 165 31.90 32.97 23.09
C VAL A 165 31.48 34.31 23.67
N ASP A 166 31.02 35.25 22.83
CA ASP A 166 30.51 36.55 23.29
C ASP A 166 29.34 36.38 24.26
N LEU A 167 28.35 35.54 23.92
CA LEU A 167 27.20 35.25 24.77
C LEU A 167 27.61 34.59 26.10
N LEU A 168 28.60 33.70 26.09
CA LEU A 168 29.13 33.09 27.31
C LEU A 168 29.85 34.12 28.20
N GLY A 169 30.52 35.11 27.61
CA GLY A 169 31.11 36.24 28.32
C GLY A 169 30.04 37.10 29.00
N GLU A 170 28.99 37.48 28.27
CA GLU A 170 27.85 38.24 28.81
C GLU A 170 27.18 37.50 29.97
N LEU A 171 26.99 36.18 29.85
CA LEU A 171 26.42 35.35 30.93
C LEU A 171 27.35 35.28 32.16
N HIS A 172 28.67 35.28 31.97
CA HIS A 172 29.61 35.28 33.07
C HIS A 172 29.61 36.62 33.82
N GLU A 173 29.61 37.74 33.08
CA GLU A 173 29.51 39.09 33.67
C GLU A 173 28.17 39.32 34.39
N ALA A 174 27.06 38.83 33.82
CA ALA A 174 25.74 38.92 34.42
C ALA A 174 25.59 38.10 35.71
N LYS A 175 26.39 37.04 35.88
CA LYS A 175 26.39 36.18 37.09
C LYS A 175 27.34 36.67 38.19
N CYS A 176 28.29 37.53 37.86
CA CYS A 176 29.26 38.13 38.78
C CYS A 176 28.84 39.53 39.29
N ARG A 177 27.65 40.02 38.90
CA ARG A 177 26.91 41.09 39.59
C ARG A 177 25.90 40.49 40.56
#